data_AF-G4QIQ9-F1
#
_entry.id   AF-G4QIQ9-F1
#
_cell.length_a   1.000
_cell.length_b   1.000
_cell.length_c   1.000
_cell.angle_alpha   90.00
_cell.angle_beta   90.00
_cell.angle_gamma   90.00
#
_symmetry.space_group_name_H-M   'P 1'
#
loop_
_entity.id
_entity.type
_entity.pdbx_description
1 polymer ?
#
loop_
_entity_poly.entity_id
_entity_poly.type
_entity_poly.pdbx_seq_one_letter_code
_entity_poly.pdbx_strand_id
1 'polypeptide(L)'
;MFTSKERLDGPFLTKSELAENLKDLNLKTEIRQSSVMELMSPDKTAKYLNGENSLEMSQHAFTLSGRCKIDASHPAFLIATVGNNVVGMSSIHATGCLSMRLNDNPQLNVLFSLQLEPRILVKKVKGTVVFTLFNGNKTALHRVSCAELLVNGFESFLSWDSIAPSYGFFGGGKNEALKVNIDAEITELHLCVESSQTILNLKAIKFFDAQRNQIEIDDNFSITCSSSYNPDLGSLKILEGKDFHSKLEDKPWLKVTLNCPHYIQHIEVINRACKWGGRNQHLEISIVDLNDERVNVYSPFSYRALARFYSKAANFLGLDTLFISNEHERRKTILSQALKLLNKKGSKPEHVNFALNLLSTWVVDKPLKQNLNNNELKILAIYIFRQTQQHLGFSLLPFSRLLSGARELNFLEKQVNTLRKKNVLDEVKFTKHGIAKKGMLVQNVPDVVKTLETVMTDLTDIGLNPCLAYGTLLGAVRQKQFIAHDDDVDILVEFSESEMSLEKAFELKIELMEKLDHAKYRITSGSKTVKNLNIHILLKETNVIVDVFPYWCEGEKAFLHMEKMRIRGISKSILTERKEVELYGKKFAAPGEPEVFLQERYGENWGVSDKFHEWPWPVKTDKST
;
A
#
# COMPACT_ATOMS: atom_id res chain seq x y z
N MET A 1 11.14 57.73 53.83
CA MET A 1 11.03 57.05 55.12
C MET A 1 10.40 55.70 54.89
N PHE A 2 10.94 54.70 55.58
CA PHE A 2 10.57 53.28 55.64
C PHE A 2 11.05 52.34 54.54
N THR A 3 11.55 51.23 55.07
CA THR A 3 12.49 50.23 54.57
C THR A 3 11.90 48.84 54.80
N SER A 4 12.46 47.86 54.07
CA SER A 4 12.69 46.44 54.42
C SER A 4 11.54 45.40 54.40
N LYS A 5 11.82 44.32 53.63
CA LYS A 5 11.69 42.85 53.88
C LYS A 5 10.29 42.32 54.22
N GLU A 6 9.78 41.27 53.58
CA GLU A 6 10.31 39.90 53.58
C GLU A 6 10.09 39.14 52.25
N ARG A 7 11.12 38.40 51.83
CA ARG A 7 11.05 37.30 50.85
C ARG A 7 10.57 36.05 51.59
N LEU A 8 9.62 35.32 51.02
CA LEU A 8 9.39 33.90 51.35
C LEU A 8 10.14 33.04 50.33
N ASP A 9 11.44 32.85 50.58
CA ASP A 9 12.24 31.78 49.99
C ASP A 9 12.06 30.52 50.85
N GLY A 10 11.36 29.50 50.33
CA GLY A 10 11.35 28.12 50.84
C GLY A 10 11.90 27.19 49.76
N PRO A 11 12.60 26.08 50.10
CA PRO A 11 13.43 25.39 49.14
C PRO A 11 12.57 24.59 48.16
N PHE A 12 12.63 24.95 46.87
CA PHE A 12 12.21 24.05 45.80
C PHE A 12 13.13 22.84 45.82
N LEU A 13 12.59 21.66 46.16
CA LEU A 13 13.32 20.41 45.98
C LEU A 13 13.70 20.26 44.51
N THR A 14 14.99 20.10 44.26
CA THR A 14 15.53 19.88 42.93
C THR A 14 15.08 18.51 42.39
N LYS A 15 15.05 18.35 41.05
CA LYS A 15 14.73 17.06 40.39
C LYS A 15 15.61 15.89 40.90
N SER A 16 16.82 16.17 41.41
CA SER A 16 17.73 15.16 41.97
C SER A 16 17.34 14.73 43.38
N GLU A 17 16.89 15.66 44.24
CA GLU A 17 16.50 15.34 45.62
C GLU A 17 15.20 14.54 45.67
N LEU A 18 14.29 14.76 44.72
CA LEU A 18 13.07 13.96 44.59
C LEU A 18 13.34 12.54 44.06
N ALA A 19 14.37 12.37 43.22
CA ALA A 19 14.77 11.06 42.70
C ALA A 19 15.48 10.20 43.74
N GLU A 20 16.16 10.83 44.71
CA GLU A 20 16.82 10.15 45.83
C GLU A 20 15.79 9.64 46.84
N ASN A 21 14.77 10.44 47.17
CA ASN A 21 13.64 10.03 48.02
C ASN A 21 12.76 8.91 47.42
N LEU A 22 12.82 8.69 46.10
CA LEU A 22 12.09 7.61 45.43
C LEU A 22 12.84 6.26 45.44
N LYS A 23 14.15 6.22 45.77
CA LYS A 23 14.93 4.98 45.86
C LYS A 23 14.58 4.12 47.08
N ASP A 24 14.03 4.72 48.13
CA ASP A 24 13.71 4.03 49.39
C ASP A 24 12.36 3.28 49.38
N LEU A 25 11.56 3.43 48.32
CA LEU A 25 10.29 2.72 48.16
C LEU A 25 10.49 1.38 47.44
N ASN A 26 10.86 0.37 48.23
CA ASN A 26 11.04 -1.02 47.82
C ASN A 26 9.69 -1.64 47.35
N LEU A 27 9.42 -1.59 46.05
CA LEU A 27 8.20 -2.13 45.42
C LEU A 27 8.33 -3.63 45.14
N LYS A 28 7.95 -4.46 46.11
CA LYS A 28 7.61 -5.87 45.91
C LYS A 28 6.43 -6.25 46.80
N THR A 29 5.21 -6.30 46.24
CA THR A 29 4.22 -7.35 46.54
C THR A 29 2.97 -7.26 45.65
N GLU A 30 2.41 -8.43 45.39
CA GLU A 30 1.42 -8.86 44.40
C GLU A 30 0.02 -8.27 44.57
N ILE A 31 -0.70 -8.05 43.46
CA ILE A 31 -2.18 -8.09 43.44
C ILE A 31 -2.64 -8.79 42.16
N ARG A 32 -3.48 -9.81 42.38
CA ARG A 32 -4.07 -10.74 41.39
C ARG A 32 -4.89 -10.02 40.33
N GLN A 33 -4.82 -10.57 39.12
CA GLN A 33 -5.71 -10.31 37.99
C GLN A 33 -7.16 -10.61 38.37
N SER A 34 -8.07 -9.68 38.06
CA SER A 34 -9.49 -9.99 37.90
C SER A 34 -10.03 -9.26 36.67
N SER A 35 -10.36 -10.08 35.67
CA SER A 35 -11.49 -9.95 34.73
C SER A 35 -11.47 -8.79 33.74
N VAL A 36 -10.86 -9.07 32.58
CA VAL A 36 -11.10 -8.42 31.30
C VAL A 36 -12.15 -9.26 30.57
N MET A 37 -13.31 -8.69 30.24
CA MET A 37 -14.11 -8.93 29.01
C MET A 37 -15.51 -8.33 29.20
N GLU A 38 -15.90 -7.41 28.32
CA GLU A 38 -17.10 -7.58 27.49
C GLU A 38 -17.12 -6.55 26.34
N LEU A 39 -17.55 -7.05 25.17
CA LEU A 39 -17.63 -6.42 23.86
C LEU A 39 -18.88 -5.52 23.73
N MET A 40 -18.84 -4.48 22.86
CA MET A 40 -19.79 -4.24 21.74
C MET A 40 -19.86 -2.76 21.29
N SER A 41 -19.82 -2.59 19.95
CA SER A 41 -20.49 -1.58 19.09
C SER A 41 -19.90 -0.15 18.91
N PRO A 42 -19.84 0.37 17.65
CA PRO A 42 -19.20 1.63 17.27
C PRO A 42 -20.19 2.80 17.25
N ASP A 43 -20.40 3.42 18.41
CA ASP A 43 -20.99 4.76 18.47
C ASP A 43 -19.96 5.77 18.94
N LYS A 44 -19.92 6.90 18.24
CA LYS A 44 -19.07 8.06 18.51
C LYS A 44 -19.19 8.48 19.97
N THR A 45 -18.23 8.09 20.80
CA THR A 45 -17.61 8.85 21.90
C THR A 45 -16.78 7.87 22.72
N ALA A 46 -15.46 8.06 22.73
CA ALA A 46 -14.61 7.43 23.73
C ALA A 46 -15.06 7.94 25.11
N LYS A 47 -15.94 7.19 25.78
CA LYS A 47 -16.28 7.42 27.18
C LYS A 47 -15.06 7.06 28.01
N TYR A 48 -14.20 8.04 28.28
CA TYR A 48 -13.39 7.99 29.50
C TYR A 48 -13.19 9.35 30.15
N LEU A 49 -13.70 9.42 31.39
CA LEU A 49 -13.14 10.00 32.61
C LEU A 49 -14.27 10.19 33.64
N ASN A 50 -14.90 9.10 34.09
CA ASN A 50 -15.88 9.11 35.20
C ASN A 50 -16.84 10.33 35.24
N GLY A 51 -17.33 10.78 34.08
CA GLY A 51 -18.16 11.99 33.91
C GLY A 51 -17.52 13.35 34.21
N GLU A 52 -16.40 13.44 34.94
CA GLU A 52 -15.89 14.71 35.53
C GLU A 52 -14.48 15.14 35.11
N ASN A 53 -13.70 14.32 34.39
CA ASN A 53 -12.37 14.75 33.92
C ASN A 53 -12.31 14.86 32.38
N SER A 54 -11.39 15.68 31.86
CA SER A 54 -11.13 15.89 30.43
C SER A 54 -9.64 15.71 30.10
N LEU A 55 -9.35 15.22 28.90
CA LEU A 55 -7.99 15.17 28.35
C LEU A 55 -7.96 16.02 27.10
N GLU A 56 -7.15 17.06 27.11
CA GLU A 56 -6.93 17.94 25.96
C GLU A 56 -5.48 17.87 25.51
N MET A 57 -5.24 17.79 24.21
CA MET A 57 -3.89 17.97 23.69
C MET A 57 -3.64 19.43 23.32
N SER A 58 -2.55 19.98 23.82
CA SER A 58 -1.98 21.25 23.36
C SER A 58 -0.73 20.98 22.51
N GLN A 59 -0.20 22.01 21.85
CA GLN A 59 0.98 21.87 20.99
C GLN A 59 2.19 21.23 21.71
N HIS A 60 2.28 21.23 23.04
CA HIS A 60 3.49 20.82 23.79
C HIS A 60 3.23 19.79 24.91
N ALA A 61 1.97 19.48 25.22
CA ALA A 61 1.64 18.55 26.30
C ALA A 61 0.24 17.94 26.12
N PHE A 62 0.04 16.74 26.69
CA PHE A 62 -1.30 16.26 27.00
C PHE A 62 -1.71 16.84 28.35
N THR A 63 -2.72 17.70 28.38
CA THR A 63 -3.25 18.28 29.59
C THR A 63 -4.43 17.44 30.06
N LEU A 64 -4.26 16.75 31.17
CA LEU A 64 -5.36 16.09 31.87
C LEU A 64 -5.91 17.05 32.90
N SER A 65 -7.18 17.40 32.79
CA SER A 65 -7.90 18.23 33.74
C SER A 65 -9.03 17.44 34.37
N GLY A 66 -9.38 17.71 35.62
CA GLY A 66 -10.42 16.94 36.29
C GLY A 66 -10.72 17.41 37.70
N ARG A 67 -11.51 16.63 38.43
CA ARG A 67 -11.84 16.89 39.84
C ARG A 67 -11.31 15.79 40.74
N CYS A 68 -10.84 16.18 41.91
CA CYS A 68 -10.48 15.24 42.97
C CYS A 68 -10.80 15.83 44.36
N LYS A 69 -10.89 14.96 45.35
CA LYS A 69 -11.05 15.35 46.76
C LYS A 69 -9.69 15.47 47.42
N ILE A 70 -9.45 16.58 48.10
CA ILE A 70 -8.27 16.80 48.94
C ILE A 70 -8.67 17.21 50.34
N ASP A 71 -7.94 16.75 51.33
CA ASP A 71 -7.90 17.31 52.67
C ASP A 71 -7.09 18.61 52.65
N ALA A 72 -7.77 19.72 52.93
CA ALA A 72 -7.20 21.06 52.94
C ALA A 72 -6.12 21.26 54.02
N SER A 73 -6.05 20.39 55.02
CA SER A 73 -5.02 20.45 56.07
C SER A 73 -3.65 19.95 55.61
N HIS A 74 -3.57 19.30 54.44
CA HIS A 74 -2.34 18.75 53.88
C HIS A 74 -2.06 19.33 52.48
N PRO A 75 -0.78 19.56 52.12
CA PRO A 75 -0.40 19.83 50.73
C PRO A 75 -0.87 18.69 49.81
N ALA A 76 -1.34 19.03 48.62
CA ALA A 76 -1.81 18.07 47.63
C ALA A 76 -0.93 18.08 46.37
N PHE A 77 -0.40 16.92 45.99
CA PHE A 77 0.36 16.73 44.75
C PHE A 77 -0.23 15.59 43.94
N LEU A 78 -0.42 15.82 42.65
CA LEU A 78 -0.80 14.77 41.71
C LEU A 78 0.41 14.42 40.85
N ILE A 79 0.80 13.14 40.88
CA ILE A 79 1.91 12.61 40.09
C ILE A 79 1.37 11.55 39.14
N ALA A 80 1.74 11.65 37.86
CA ALA A 80 1.53 10.61 36.87
C ALA A 80 2.83 9.87 36.60
N THR A 81 2.80 8.53 36.62
CA THR A 81 3.97 7.69 36.34
C THR A 81 3.69 6.60 35.30
N VAL A 82 4.73 6.22 34.54
CA VAL A 82 4.73 5.03 33.66
C VAL A 82 5.89 4.14 34.06
N GLY A 83 5.58 3.04 34.77
CA GLY A 83 6.58 2.30 35.51
C GLY A 83 7.31 3.24 36.48
N ASN A 84 8.64 3.31 36.37
CA ASN A 84 9.48 4.15 37.24
C ASN A 84 9.67 5.58 36.72
N ASN A 85 9.04 5.97 35.60
CA ASN A 85 9.21 7.30 35.01
C ASN A 85 8.08 8.22 35.46
N VAL A 86 8.40 9.36 36.06
CA VAL A 86 7.41 10.44 36.25
C VAL A 86 7.14 11.08 34.88
N VAL A 87 5.89 11.07 34.46
CA VAL A 87 5.44 11.63 33.18
C VAL A 87 4.69 12.95 33.33
N GLY A 88 4.28 13.30 34.55
CA GLY A 88 3.68 14.59 34.87
C GLY A 88 3.60 14.78 36.38
N MET A 89 3.67 16.02 36.82
CA MET A 89 3.46 16.39 38.23
C MET A 89 2.79 17.77 38.30
N SER A 90 1.84 17.92 39.22
CA SER A 90 1.16 19.19 39.48
C SER A 90 0.86 19.35 40.96
N SER A 91 1.09 20.54 41.52
CA SER A 91 0.61 20.90 42.85
C SER A 91 -0.85 21.33 42.74
N ILE A 92 -1.70 20.80 43.62
CA ILE A 92 -3.11 21.15 43.66
C ILE A 92 -3.32 22.13 44.80
N HIS A 93 -3.79 23.33 44.45
CA HIS A 93 -4.08 24.37 45.42
C HIS A 93 -5.60 24.53 45.57
N ALA A 94 -6.08 24.66 46.80
CA ALA A 94 -7.45 25.06 47.07
C ALA A 94 -7.63 26.56 46.79
N THR A 95 -7.52 26.99 45.53
CA THR A 95 -7.77 28.38 45.15
C THR A 95 -9.27 28.66 45.18
N GLY A 96 -9.74 29.39 46.19
CA GLY A 96 -11.13 29.91 46.24
C GLY A 96 -11.87 29.81 47.58
N CYS A 97 -11.31 29.18 48.62
CA CYS A 97 -11.99 29.05 49.92
C CYS A 97 -11.33 29.92 51.00
N LEU A 98 -11.33 31.24 50.82
CA LEU A 98 -10.75 32.19 51.79
C LEU A 98 -11.76 32.73 52.84
N SER A 99 -12.89 32.05 53.07
CA SER A 99 -13.85 32.52 54.11
C SER A 99 -14.65 31.44 54.85
N MET A 100 -14.25 30.16 54.82
CA MET A 100 -14.91 29.15 55.65
C MET A 100 -14.09 28.85 56.90
N ARG A 101 -14.67 29.15 58.08
CA ARG A 101 -14.21 28.61 59.36
C ARG A 101 -14.24 27.08 59.23
N LEU A 102 -13.05 26.46 59.22
CA LEU A 102 -12.87 25.02 59.19
C LEU A 102 -13.47 24.40 60.45
N ASN A 103 -14.70 23.93 60.38
CA ASN A 103 -15.25 22.97 61.36
C ASN A 103 -15.48 21.62 60.67
N ASP A 104 -14.92 20.59 61.31
CA ASP A 104 -15.16 19.14 61.27
C ASP A 104 -15.13 18.33 59.97
N ASN A 105 -14.93 18.93 58.79
CA ASN A 105 -14.62 18.13 57.60
C ASN A 105 -13.73 18.87 56.58
N PRO A 106 -12.41 18.58 56.51
CA PRO A 106 -11.47 19.36 55.69
C PRO A 106 -11.43 18.92 54.22
N GLN A 107 -12.33 18.04 53.77
CA GLN A 107 -12.33 17.57 52.39
C GLN A 107 -12.96 18.56 51.41
N LEU A 108 -12.17 19.05 50.45
CA LEU A 108 -12.56 19.94 49.38
C LEU A 108 -12.53 19.23 48.03
N ASN A 109 -13.54 19.49 47.20
CA ASN A 109 -13.49 19.13 45.78
C ASN A 109 -12.71 20.22 45.03
N VAL A 110 -11.61 19.84 44.39
CA VAL A 110 -10.72 20.77 43.68
C VAL A 110 -10.54 20.34 42.24
N LEU A 111 -10.43 21.33 41.36
CA LEU A 111 -10.02 21.11 39.97
C LEU A 111 -8.50 20.91 39.94
N PHE A 112 -8.05 19.92 39.19
CA PHE A 112 -6.63 19.74 38.88
C PHE A 112 -6.41 19.90 37.38
N SER A 113 -5.20 20.31 37.02
CA SER A 113 -4.69 20.26 35.66
C SER A 113 -3.26 19.74 35.69
N LEU A 114 -2.97 18.74 34.87
CA LEU A 114 -1.73 17.99 34.86
C LEU A 114 -1.22 17.82 33.42
N GLN A 115 -0.04 18.35 33.14
CA GLN A 115 0.62 18.13 31.86
C GLN A 115 1.40 16.83 31.87
N LEU A 116 1.19 16.01 30.84
CA LEU A 116 1.89 14.76 30.60
C LEU A 116 2.86 14.91 29.43
N GLU A 117 4.08 14.41 29.62
CA GLU A 117 5.17 14.41 28.63
C GLU A 117 4.89 13.41 27.49
N PRO A 118 4.49 13.87 26.28
CA PRO A 118 4.09 12.97 25.18
C PRO A 118 5.24 12.06 24.72
N ARG A 119 6.48 12.54 24.87
CA ARG A 119 7.72 11.80 24.52
C ARG A 119 7.84 10.49 25.28
N ILE A 120 7.43 10.45 26.54
CA ILE A 120 7.51 9.22 27.35
C ILE A 120 6.39 8.26 26.96
N LEU A 121 5.17 8.77 26.76
CA LEU A 121 4.01 7.97 26.37
C LEU A 121 4.24 7.28 25.02
N VAL A 122 4.76 8.00 24.01
CA VAL A 122 5.13 7.44 22.70
C VAL A 122 6.12 6.28 22.83
N LYS A 123 7.15 6.42 23.68
CA LYS A 123 8.17 5.37 23.91
C LYS A 123 7.63 4.19 24.72
N LYS A 124 6.59 4.40 25.52
CA LYS A 124 6.00 3.41 26.42
C LYS A 124 4.55 3.11 26.04
N VAL A 125 4.24 3.01 24.75
CA VAL A 125 2.87 2.81 24.22
C VAL A 125 2.11 1.61 24.83
N LYS A 126 2.82 0.55 25.25
CA LYS A 126 2.25 -0.63 25.93
C LYS A 126 2.11 -0.48 27.45
N GLY A 127 2.60 0.62 28.02
CA GLY A 127 2.59 0.87 29.46
C GLY A 127 1.26 1.43 29.95
N THR A 128 1.15 1.57 31.26
CA THR A 128 0.01 2.16 31.96
C THR A 128 0.48 3.39 32.72
N VAL A 129 -0.23 4.50 32.56
CA VAL A 129 -0.07 5.69 33.40
C VAL A 129 -0.82 5.48 34.69
N VAL A 130 -0.15 5.65 35.81
CA VAL A 130 -0.73 5.61 37.16
C VAL A 130 -0.77 7.03 37.71
N PHE A 131 -1.96 7.52 38.01
CA PHE A 131 -2.18 8.82 38.66
C PHE A 131 -2.26 8.62 40.17
N THR A 132 -1.34 9.24 40.90
CA THR A 132 -1.23 9.12 42.36
C THR A 132 -1.37 10.49 43.01
N LEU A 133 -2.35 10.64 43.89
CA LEU A 133 -2.52 11.80 44.74
C LEU A 133 -1.76 11.58 46.05
N PHE A 134 -0.97 12.58 46.43
CA PHE A 134 -0.32 12.68 47.72
C PHE A 134 -0.99 13.82 48.48
N ASN A 135 -1.76 13.50 49.52
CA ASN A 135 -2.49 14.47 50.34
C ASN A 135 -2.72 13.86 51.72
N GLY A 136 -1.73 14.00 52.61
CA GLY A 136 -1.62 13.29 53.89
C GLY A 136 -1.30 11.79 53.74
N ASN A 137 -1.98 11.11 52.80
CA ASN A 137 -1.75 9.73 52.39
C ASN A 137 -1.46 9.65 50.88
N LYS A 138 -0.89 8.51 50.45
CA LYS A 138 -0.66 8.17 49.04
C LYS A 138 -1.83 7.35 48.50
N THR A 139 -2.57 7.88 47.54
CA THR A 139 -3.73 7.21 46.95
C THR A 139 -3.59 7.15 45.43
N ALA A 140 -3.64 5.95 44.85
CA ALA A 140 -3.76 5.79 43.42
C ALA A 140 -5.19 6.16 42.98
N LEU A 141 -5.34 7.29 42.31
CA LEU A 141 -6.64 7.76 41.84
C LEU A 141 -7.11 6.98 40.62
N HIS A 142 -6.20 6.75 39.68
CA HIS A 142 -6.60 6.24 38.37
C HIS A 142 -5.46 5.57 37.60
N ARG A 143 -5.82 4.68 36.67
CA ARG A 143 -4.88 3.98 35.78
C ARG A 143 -5.42 4.00 34.36
N VAL A 144 -4.64 4.53 33.42
CA VAL A 144 -5.01 4.64 32.00
C VAL A 144 -3.92 4.03 31.15
N SER A 145 -4.27 3.33 30.07
CA SER A 145 -3.25 2.82 29.16
C SER A 145 -2.56 3.97 28.41
N CYS A 146 -1.25 3.87 28.15
CA CYS A 146 -0.54 4.86 27.34
C CYS A 146 -1.11 4.92 25.91
N ALA A 147 -1.50 3.77 25.37
CA ALA A 147 -2.20 3.70 24.09
C ALA A 147 -3.44 4.59 24.09
N GLU A 148 -4.14 4.65 25.22
CA GLU A 148 -5.37 5.42 25.32
C GLU A 148 -5.19 6.92 25.33
N LEU A 149 -4.26 7.38 26.17
CA LEU A 149 -3.89 8.79 26.18
C LEU A 149 -3.33 9.25 24.84
N LEU A 150 -2.59 8.39 24.12
CA LEU A 150 -2.04 8.71 22.81
C LEU A 150 -3.13 8.88 21.76
N VAL A 151 -4.04 7.91 21.60
CA VAL A 151 -5.08 8.00 20.58
C VAL A 151 -6.00 9.17 20.85
N ASN A 152 -6.53 9.28 22.08
CA ASN A 152 -7.44 10.37 22.44
C ASN A 152 -6.75 11.73 22.31
N GLY A 153 -5.51 11.84 22.79
CA GLY A 153 -4.72 13.05 22.69
C GLY A 153 -4.47 13.46 21.24
N PHE A 154 -3.94 12.57 20.40
CA PHE A 154 -3.70 12.89 18.99
C PHE A 154 -5.00 13.21 18.24
N GLU A 155 -6.04 12.39 18.38
CA GLU A 155 -7.31 12.57 17.65
C GLU A 155 -8.06 13.85 18.07
N SER A 156 -7.82 14.37 19.27
CA SER A 156 -8.34 15.68 19.69
C SER A 156 -7.74 16.87 18.90
N PHE A 157 -6.61 16.68 18.22
CA PHE A 157 -5.86 17.74 17.56
C PHE A 157 -5.61 17.51 16.07
N LEU A 158 -5.37 16.26 15.66
CA LEU A 158 -5.10 15.88 14.29
C LEU A 158 -5.64 14.47 14.02
N SER A 159 -6.13 14.27 12.80
CA SER A 159 -6.53 12.95 12.33
C SER A 159 -5.33 12.19 11.73
N TRP A 160 -5.35 10.85 11.85
CA TRP A 160 -4.31 9.98 11.31
C TRP A 160 -4.11 10.18 9.79
N ASP A 161 -5.18 10.44 9.05
CA ASP A 161 -5.14 10.61 7.58
C ASP A 161 -4.46 11.92 7.18
N SER A 162 -4.41 12.93 8.08
CA SER A 162 -3.63 14.15 7.86
C SER A 162 -2.12 13.92 7.92
N ILE A 163 -1.67 12.83 8.58
CA ILE A 163 -0.26 12.40 8.62
C ILE A 163 0.02 11.45 7.47
N ALA A 164 -0.75 10.36 7.43
CA ALA A 164 -0.52 9.20 6.58
C ALA A 164 -1.82 8.84 5.84
N PRO A 165 -2.15 9.55 4.74
CA PRO A 165 -3.42 9.39 4.05
C PRO A 165 -3.64 7.99 3.48
N SER A 166 -2.54 7.26 3.24
CA SER A 166 -2.53 5.90 2.71
C SER A 166 -2.45 4.82 3.79
N TYR A 167 -2.48 5.19 5.07
CA TYR A 167 -2.39 4.22 6.17
C TYR A 167 -3.57 3.24 6.15
N GLY A 168 -3.29 1.94 6.30
CA GLY A 168 -4.28 0.87 6.17
C GLY A 168 -4.34 0.24 4.77
N PHE A 169 -3.83 0.92 3.75
CA PHE A 169 -3.62 0.30 2.43
C PHE A 169 -2.50 -0.74 2.49
N PHE A 170 -2.69 -1.83 1.74
CA PHE A 170 -1.68 -2.85 1.50
C PHE A 170 -1.65 -3.21 0.01
N GLY A 171 -0.47 -3.65 -0.44
CA GLY A 171 -0.13 -3.79 -1.85
C GLY A 171 0.95 -2.79 -2.26
N GLY A 172 1.13 -2.65 -3.56
CA GLY A 172 2.19 -1.84 -4.14
C GLY A 172 2.55 -2.34 -5.54
N GLY A 173 3.67 -1.88 -6.06
CA GLY A 173 4.08 -2.18 -7.43
C GLY A 173 4.47 -3.64 -7.65
N LYS A 174 4.76 -4.40 -6.58
CA LYS A 174 5.06 -5.84 -6.67
C LYS A 174 3.89 -6.71 -6.23
N ASN A 175 2.70 -6.12 -6.06
CA ASN A 175 1.52 -6.85 -5.61
C ASN A 175 1.75 -7.51 -4.24
N GLU A 176 2.41 -6.76 -3.34
CA GLU A 176 2.78 -7.23 -2.00
C GLU A 176 1.56 -7.65 -1.18
N ALA A 177 1.64 -8.81 -0.52
CA ALA A 177 0.57 -9.31 0.32
C ALA A 177 0.52 -8.61 1.69
N LEU A 178 -0.68 -8.44 2.23
CA LEU A 178 -0.89 -8.25 3.66
C LEU A 178 -0.78 -9.61 4.35
N LYS A 179 0.27 -9.77 5.14
CA LYS A 179 0.47 -10.95 5.98
C LYS A 179 -0.20 -10.75 7.34
N VAL A 180 -1.13 -11.62 7.69
CA VAL A 180 -1.85 -11.62 8.98
C VAL A 180 -1.57 -12.92 9.71
N ASN A 181 -0.99 -12.81 10.90
CA ASN A 181 -0.76 -13.97 11.76
C ASN A 181 -2.09 -14.38 12.41
N ILE A 182 -2.34 -15.69 12.43
CA ILE A 182 -3.53 -16.29 13.05
C ILE A 182 -3.09 -17.16 14.22
N ASP A 183 -2.23 -18.14 13.96
CA ASP A 183 -1.64 -19.05 14.95
C ASP A 183 -2.70 -19.79 15.78
N ALA A 184 -3.73 -20.32 15.11
CA ALA A 184 -4.87 -21.01 15.72
C ALA A 184 -5.53 -22.00 14.77
N GLU A 185 -6.25 -22.97 15.33
CA GLU A 185 -7.25 -23.76 14.59
C GLU A 185 -8.51 -22.93 14.39
N ILE A 186 -8.98 -22.85 13.14
CA ILE A 186 -10.13 -22.02 12.76
C ILE A 186 -11.14 -22.81 11.94
N THR A 187 -12.40 -22.40 12.05
CA THR A 187 -13.52 -22.91 11.26
C THR A 187 -14.00 -21.88 10.24
N GLU A 188 -13.80 -20.58 10.51
CA GLU A 188 -14.15 -19.52 9.56
C GLU A 188 -13.10 -18.41 9.52
N LEU A 189 -12.93 -17.81 8.33
CA LEU A 189 -12.19 -16.58 8.09
C LEU A 189 -13.13 -15.55 7.45
N HIS A 190 -13.26 -14.38 8.06
CA HIS A 190 -14.09 -13.28 7.57
C HIS A 190 -13.22 -12.08 7.23
N LEU A 191 -13.44 -11.53 6.04
CA LEU A 191 -12.83 -10.29 5.56
C LEU A 191 -13.96 -9.29 5.32
N CYS A 192 -13.88 -8.12 5.96
CA CYS A 192 -14.88 -7.06 5.82
C CYS A 192 -14.19 -5.73 5.59
N VAL A 193 -14.65 -4.93 4.62
CA VAL A 193 -14.20 -3.54 4.52
C VAL A 193 -15.13 -2.67 5.36
N GLU A 194 -14.67 -2.16 6.51
CA GLU A 194 -15.46 -1.32 7.42
C GLU A 194 -15.63 0.11 6.88
N SER A 195 -16.32 0.23 5.74
CA SER A 195 -16.63 1.50 5.10
C SER A 195 -17.93 1.39 4.28
N SER A 196 -18.62 2.52 4.13
CA SER A 196 -19.85 2.62 3.33
C SER A 196 -19.53 2.92 1.87
N GLN A 197 -20.43 2.53 0.97
CA GLN A 197 -20.32 2.80 -0.48
C GLN A 197 -18.95 2.42 -1.04
N THR A 198 -18.48 1.22 -0.69
CA THR A 198 -17.17 0.71 -1.09
C THR A 198 -17.31 -0.67 -1.73
N ILE A 199 -16.18 -1.26 -2.12
CA ILE A 199 -16.09 -2.59 -2.70
C ILE A 199 -14.94 -3.35 -2.04
N LEU A 200 -15.16 -4.64 -1.77
CA LEU A 200 -14.09 -5.58 -1.46
C LEU A 200 -13.42 -6.07 -2.75
N ASN A 201 -12.14 -5.74 -2.91
CA ASN A 201 -11.43 -5.90 -4.18
C ASN A 201 -10.11 -6.67 -4.03
N LEU A 202 -10.13 -7.99 -4.17
CA LEU A 202 -8.98 -8.86 -3.83
C LEU A 202 -8.52 -9.69 -5.02
N LYS A 203 -7.23 -9.97 -5.09
CA LYS A 203 -6.63 -10.84 -6.12
C LYS A 203 -6.51 -12.27 -5.64
N ALA A 204 -6.15 -12.48 -4.37
CA ALA A 204 -5.99 -13.80 -3.81
C ALA A 204 -6.05 -13.75 -2.29
N ILE A 205 -6.43 -14.89 -1.70
CA ILE A 205 -6.22 -15.20 -0.29
C ILE A 205 -5.46 -16.52 -0.24
N LYS A 206 -4.35 -16.56 0.50
CA LYS A 206 -3.54 -17.77 0.67
C LYS A 206 -3.44 -18.12 2.14
N PHE A 207 -3.44 -19.42 2.42
CA PHE A 207 -3.34 -19.99 3.75
C PHE A 207 -2.01 -20.71 3.92
N PHE A 208 -1.44 -20.65 5.12
CA PHE A 208 -0.16 -21.26 5.42
C PHE A 208 -0.19 -22.05 6.73
N ASP A 209 0.42 -23.23 6.70
CA ASP A 209 0.52 -24.14 7.84
C ASP A 209 1.63 -23.73 8.84
N ALA A 210 1.82 -24.53 9.89
CA ALA A 210 2.86 -24.32 10.90
C ALA A 210 4.28 -24.31 10.30
N GLN A 211 4.51 -25.08 9.24
CA GLN A 211 5.77 -25.21 8.52
C GLN A 211 5.98 -24.10 7.47
N ARG A 212 5.02 -23.19 7.32
CA ARG A 212 4.99 -22.11 6.31
C ARG A 212 4.84 -22.60 4.87
N ASN A 213 4.33 -23.80 4.67
CA ASN A 213 3.91 -24.23 3.35
C ASN A 213 2.53 -23.65 3.03
N GLN A 214 2.31 -23.34 1.76
CA GLN A 214 0.99 -22.90 1.31
C GLN A 214 0.04 -24.10 1.35
N ILE A 215 -1.11 -23.95 1.99
CA ILE A 215 -2.15 -24.99 2.05
C ILE A 215 -2.86 -25.04 0.69
N GLU A 216 -3.01 -26.26 0.15
CA GLU A 216 -3.78 -26.48 -1.06
C GLU A 216 -5.28 -26.37 -0.78
N ILE A 217 -5.99 -25.78 -1.72
CA ILE A 217 -7.43 -25.53 -1.58
C ILE A 217 -8.17 -26.73 -2.16
N ASP A 218 -8.99 -27.36 -1.35
CA ASP A 218 -9.80 -28.54 -1.68
C ASP A 218 -11.28 -28.31 -1.34
N ASP A 219 -12.08 -29.39 -1.39
CA ASP A 219 -13.52 -29.36 -1.11
C ASP A 219 -13.85 -29.03 0.36
N ASN A 220 -12.85 -28.93 1.24
CA ASN A 220 -13.05 -28.48 2.62
C ASN A 220 -13.18 -26.95 2.73
N PHE A 221 -12.90 -26.20 1.66
CA PHE A 221 -13.06 -24.75 1.64
C PHE A 221 -14.33 -24.36 0.91
N SER A 222 -15.17 -23.55 1.55
CA SER A 222 -16.31 -22.91 0.89
C SER A 222 -16.27 -21.41 1.08
N ILE A 223 -16.83 -20.65 0.12
CA ILE A 223 -16.87 -19.19 0.21
C ILE A 223 -18.28 -18.66 0.06
N THR A 224 -18.68 -17.82 1.01
CA THR A 224 -19.84 -16.95 0.91
C THR A 224 -19.40 -15.49 0.92
N CYS A 225 -20.22 -14.59 0.37
CA CYS A 225 -19.91 -13.17 0.33
C CYS A 225 -21.20 -12.35 0.33
N SER A 226 -21.09 -11.06 0.66
CA SER A 226 -22.22 -10.12 0.60
C SER A 226 -22.76 -10.00 -0.83
N SER A 227 -21.86 -9.84 -1.80
CA SER A 227 -22.20 -9.75 -3.20
C SER A 227 -20.98 -10.06 -4.09
N SER A 228 -21.24 -10.40 -5.36
CA SER A 228 -20.21 -10.53 -6.40
C SER A 228 -20.64 -9.76 -7.64
N TYR A 229 -19.71 -9.06 -8.27
CA TYR A 229 -19.93 -8.43 -9.57
C TYR A 229 -20.00 -9.47 -10.70
N ASN A 230 -19.34 -10.63 -10.54
CA ASN A 230 -19.38 -11.72 -11.49
C ASN A 230 -19.79 -13.03 -10.78
N PRO A 231 -21.10 -13.31 -10.68
CA PRO A 231 -21.60 -14.47 -9.96
C PRO A 231 -21.16 -15.80 -10.62
N ASP A 232 -21.05 -15.83 -11.95
CA ASP A 232 -20.67 -17.03 -12.73
C ASP A 232 -19.19 -17.40 -12.55
N LEU A 233 -18.33 -16.45 -12.15
CA LEU A 233 -16.94 -16.74 -11.86
C LEU A 233 -16.71 -17.38 -10.48
N GLY A 234 -17.71 -17.53 -9.62
CA GLY A 234 -17.61 -18.28 -8.37
C GLY A 234 -16.67 -17.66 -7.32
N SER A 235 -17.16 -17.49 -6.09
CA SER A 235 -16.40 -16.93 -4.97
C SER A 235 -15.15 -17.76 -4.62
N LEU A 236 -15.13 -19.06 -4.92
CA LEU A 236 -14.00 -19.99 -4.72
C LEU A 236 -12.74 -19.63 -5.52
N LYS A 237 -12.88 -18.98 -6.68
CA LYS A 237 -11.75 -18.66 -7.57
C LYS A 237 -10.73 -17.69 -6.96
N ILE A 238 -11.10 -16.95 -5.92
CA ILE A 238 -10.15 -16.12 -5.15
C ILE A 238 -9.10 -16.96 -4.42
N LEU A 239 -9.45 -18.18 -3.99
CA LEU A 239 -8.52 -19.11 -3.35
C LEU A 239 -7.57 -19.74 -4.37
N GLU A 240 -8.01 -19.87 -5.62
CA GLU A 240 -7.20 -20.27 -6.78
C GLU A 240 -6.33 -19.12 -7.34
N GLY A 241 -6.35 -17.93 -6.70
CA GLY A 241 -5.55 -16.78 -7.12
C GLY A 241 -6.13 -15.96 -8.28
N LYS A 242 -7.44 -16.03 -8.50
CA LYS A 242 -8.15 -15.18 -9.47
C LYS A 242 -8.82 -14.00 -8.77
N ASP A 243 -9.01 -12.93 -9.54
CA ASP A 243 -9.57 -11.68 -9.07
C ASP A 243 -11.04 -11.79 -8.57
N PHE A 244 -11.32 -11.17 -7.43
CA PHE A 244 -12.64 -11.00 -6.82
C PHE A 244 -12.99 -9.52 -6.66
N HIS A 245 -14.27 -9.18 -6.85
CA HIS A 245 -14.80 -7.83 -6.66
C HIS A 245 -16.29 -7.91 -6.27
N SER A 246 -16.65 -7.37 -5.11
CA SER A 246 -18.06 -7.24 -4.70
C SER A 246 -18.79 -6.16 -5.53
N LYS A 247 -20.11 -6.04 -5.39
CA LYS A 247 -20.82 -4.84 -5.86
C LYS A 247 -20.48 -3.65 -4.97
N LEU A 248 -20.84 -2.44 -5.42
CA LEU A 248 -20.78 -1.24 -4.59
C LEU A 248 -21.86 -1.34 -3.52
N GLU A 249 -21.44 -1.44 -2.26
CA GLU A 249 -22.33 -1.65 -1.12
C GLU A 249 -21.72 -1.13 0.19
N ASP A 250 -22.50 -1.14 1.26
CA ASP A 250 -22.02 -0.82 2.59
C ASP A 250 -21.42 -2.06 3.25
N LYS A 251 -20.21 -1.94 3.79
CA LYS A 251 -19.50 -3.01 4.48
C LYS A 251 -19.45 -4.35 3.72
N PRO A 252 -18.91 -4.35 2.47
CA PRO A 252 -18.79 -5.59 1.71
C PRO A 252 -17.89 -6.60 2.43
N TRP A 253 -18.30 -7.86 2.41
CA TRP A 253 -17.61 -8.93 3.12
C TRP A 253 -17.48 -10.22 2.30
N LEU A 254 -16.46 -10.99 2.65
CA LEU A 254 -16.20 -12.34 2.15
C LEU A 254 -15.88 -13.23 3.33
N LYS A 255 -16.51 -14.41 3.36
CA LYS A 255 -16.32 -15.42 4.39
C LYS A 255 -15.84 -16.71 3.74
N VAL A 256 -14.73 -17.24 4.24
CA VAL A 256 -14.24 -18.58 3.93
C VAL A 256 -14.62 -19.48 5.10
N THR A 257 -15.38 -20.53 4.84
CA THR A 257 -15.74 -21.56 5.83
C THR A 257 -14.90 -22.80 5.54
N LEU A 258 -14.30 -23.34 6.60
CA LEU A 258 -13.47 -24.54 6.58
C LEU A 258 -14.32 -25.67 7.17
N ASN A 259 -14.75 -26.61 6.32
CA ASN A 259 -15.66 -27.70 6.67
C ASN A 259 -15.08 -28.67 7.70
N CYS A 260 -13.75 -28.70 7.82
CA CYS A 260 -13.03 -29.27 8.95
C CYS A 260 -12.10 -28.21 9.53
N PRO A 261 -11.90 -28.17 10.87
CA PRO A 261 -10.95 -27.24 11.45
C PRO A 261 -9.55 -27.41 10.88
N HIS A 262 -8.91 -26.30 10.55
CA HIS A 262 -7.53 -26.28 10.10
C HIS A 262 -6.70 -25.36 10.97
N TYR A 263 -5.51 -25.83 11.35
CA TYR A 263 -4.51 -24.96 11.96
C TYR A 263 -3.91 -24.04 10.88
N ILE A 264 -4.07 -22.73 11.08
CA ILE A 264 -3.54 -21.70 10.20
C ILE A 264 -2.51 -20.86 10.96
N GLN A 265 -1.25 -20.90 10.51
CA GLN A 265 -0.21 -20.05 11.10
C GLN A 265 -0.42 -18.59 10.68
N HIS A 266 -0.61 -18.36 9.39
CA HIS A 266 -0.87 -17.04 8.84
C HIS A 266 -1.59 -17.13 7.51
N ILE A 267 -2.17 -16.00 7.12
CA ILE A 267 -2.72 -15.81 5.78
C ILE A 267 -1.97 -14.70 5.06
N GLU A 268 -2.01 -14.76 3.73
CA GLU A 268 -1.61 -13.67 2.85
C GLU A 268 -2.83 -13.20 2.05
N VAL A 269 -3.22 -11.95 2.28
CA VAL A 269 -4.30 -11.29 1.53
C VAL A 269 -3.68 -10.38 0.49
N ILE A 270 -4.01 -10.61 -0.77
CA ILE A 270 -3.43 -9.90 -1.91
C ILE A 270 -4.47 -8.95 -2.49
N ASN A 271 -4.18 -7.66 -2.46
CA ASN A 271 -5.02 -6.63 -3.05
C ASN A 271 -4.92 -6.68 -4.58
N ARG A 272 -5.95 -6.28 -5.33
CA ARG A 272 -5.81 -6.17 -6.79
C ARG A 272 -4.87 -5.02 -7.14
N ALA A 273 -3.88 -5.30 -7.99
CA ALA A 273 -2.91 -4.33 -8.49
C ALA A 273 -3.56 -3.35 -9.48
N CYS A 274 -4.41 -2.46 -8.98
CA CYS A 274 -5.14 -1.49 -9.78
C CYS A 274 -5.28 -0.15 -9.05
N LYS A 275 -5.77 0.87 -9.75
CA LYS A 275 -6.02 2.21 -9.20
C LYS A 275 -7.03 2.25 -8.04
N TRP A 276 -7.80 1.18 -7.85
CA TRP A 276 -8.85 1.07 -6.83
C TRP A 276 -8.41 0.33 -5.57
N GLY A 277 -7.12 -0.06 -5.47
CA GLY A 277 -6.63 -0.80 -4.31
C GLY A 277 -6.86 -0.08 -2.97
N GLY A 278 -6.97 1.27 -2.98
CA GLY A 278 -7.30 2.08 -1.80
C GLY A 278 -8.64 1.73 -1.13
N ARG A 279 -9.56 1.06 -1.83
CA ARG A 279 -10.88 0.71 -1.29
C ARG A 279 -10.81 -0.26 -0.11
N ASN A 280 -9.77 -1.09 -0.04
CA ASN A 280 -9.56 -2.01 1.08
C ASN A 280 -8.77 -1.39 2.24
N GLN A 281 -8.62 -0.06 2.30
CA GLN A 281 -7.87 0.62 3.38
C GLN A 281 -8.43 0.29 4.77
N HIS A 282 -9.75 0.12 4.86
CA HIS A 282 -10.49 -0.22 6.09
C HIS A 282 -10.78 -1.72 6.21
N LEU A 283 -9.95 -2.57 5.61
CA LEU A 283 -10.11 -4.02 5.72
C LEU A 283 -9.89 -4.47 7.16
N GLU A 284 -10.89 -5.16 7.70
CA GLU A 284 -10.83 -5.94 8.93
C GLU A 284 -10.87 -7.43 8.61
N ILE A 285 -10.15 -8.21 9.41
CA ILE A 285 -10.09 -9.66 9.29
C ILE A 285 -10.33 -10.27 10.66
N SER A 286 -11.29 -11.17 10.71
CA SER A 286 -11.65 -11.93 11.91
C SER A 286 -11.72 -13.41 11.62
N ILE A 287 -11.45 -14.24 12.61
CA ILE A 287 -11.61 -15.69 12.54
C ILE A 287 -12.74 -16.14 13.47
N VAL A 288 -13.23 -17.36 13.26
CA VAL A 288 -13.99 -18.11 14.27
C VAL A 288 -13.14 -19.33 14.67
N ASP A 289 -12.89 -19.48 15.96
CA ASP A 289 -12.09 -20.58 16.51
C ASP A 289 -12.95 -21.83 16.78
N LEU A 290 -12.36 -22.85 17.42
CA LEU A 290 -13.05 -24.09 17.79
C LEU A 290 -14.14 -23.92 18.85
N ASN A 291 -14.13 -22.81 19.59
CA ASN A 291 -15.11 -22.50 20.63
C ASN A 291 -16.28 -21.67 20.09
N ASP A 292 -16.35 -21.47 18.77
CA ASP A 292 -17.30 -20.58 18.09
C ASP A 292 -17.12 -19.10 18.51
N GLU A 293 -15.92 -18.73 18.99
CA GLU A 293 -15.60 -17.36 19.35
C GLU A 293 -15.04 -16.60 18.15
N ARG A 294 -15.66 -15.45 17.85
CA ARG A 294 -15.19 -14.55 16.79
C ARG A 294 -14.07 -13.63 17.29
N VAL A 295 -12.89 -13.74 16.70
CA VAL A 295 -11.70 -12.97 17.10
C VAL A 295 -11.19 -12.09 15.95
N ASN A 296 -11.08 -10.78 16.17
CA ASN A 296 -10.46 -9.86 15.22
C ASN A 296 -8.93 -10.02 15.23
N VAL A 297 -8.38 -10.57 14.15
CA VAL A 297 -6.93 -10.81 13.98
C VAL A 297 -6.22 -9.66 13.26
N TYR A 298 -6.96 -8.84 12.49
CA TYR A 298 -6.44 -7.64 11.86
C TYR A 298 -7.50 -6.52 11.84
N SER A 299 -7.15 -5.38 12.43
CA SER A 299 -7.93 -4.13 12.33
C SER A 299 -6.95 -2.95 12.38
N PRO A 300 -6.66 -2.29 11.23
CA PRO A 300 -5.63 -1.26 11.12
C PRO A 300 -6.01 0.03 11.85
N PHE A 301 -7.31 0.24 12.08
CA PHE A 301 -7.88 1.37 12.79
C PHE A 301 -8.36 1.03 14.21
N SER A 302 -8.12 -0.20 14.67
CA SER A 302 -8.31 -0.51 16.09
C SER A 302 -7.49 0.44 16.96
N TYR A 303 -8.00 0.69 18.15
CA TYR A 303 -7.39 1.58 19.13
C TYR A 303 -5.89 1.29 19.37
N ARG A 304 -5.55 0.01 19.53
CA ARG A 304 -4.16 -0.44 19.70
C ARG A 304 -3.32 -0.27 18.43
N ALA A 305 -3.91 -0.36 17.25
CA ALA A 305 -3.21 -0.13 15.99
C ALA A 305 -2.92 1.37 15.78
N LEU A 306 -3.89 2.25 16.03
CA LEU A 306 -3.72 3.70 15.98
C LEU A 306 -2.67 4.20 16.98
N ALA A 307 -2.70 3.70 18.21
CA ALA A 307 -1.66 4.03 19.20
C ALA A 307 -0.24 3.65 18.71
N ARG A 308 -0.10 2.47 18.09
CA ARG A 308 1.17 2.02 17.48
C ARG A 308 1.54 2.89 16.29
N PHE A 309 0.58 3.28 15.47
CA PHE A 309 0.79 4.20 14.35
C PHE A 309 1.31 5.54 14.84
N TYR A 310 0.65 6.21 15.78
CA TYR A 310 1.08 7.51 16.31
C TYR A 310 2.46 7.41 16.96
N SER A 311 2.72 6.36 17.73
CA SER A 311 4.05 6.12 18.30
C SER A 311 5.11 5.99 17.20
N LYS A 312 4.84 5.22 16.15
CA LYS A 312 5.75 5.06 15.01
C LYS A 312 5.94 6.36 14.22
N ALA A 313 4.86 7.11 13.99
CA ALA A 313 4.89 8.41 13.31
C ALA A 313 5.73 9.42 14.10
N ALA A 314 5.53 9.50 15.42
CA ALA A 314 6.29 10.38 16.30
C ALA A 314 7.77 10.01 16.35
N ASN A 315 8.10 8.72 16.41
CA ASN A 315 9.49 8.25 16.38
C ASN A 315 10.15 8.47 15.01
N PHE A 316 9.39 8.32 13.92
CA PHE A 316 9.91 8.51 12.57
C PHE A 316 10.05 10.00 12.22
N LEU A 317 9.02 10.81 12.41
CA LEU A 317 8.96 12.21 11.95
C LEU A 317 9.37 13.23 13.02
N GLY A 318 9.41 12.83 14.29
CA GLY A 318 9.54 13.72 15.43
C GLY A 318 8.19 14.32 15.84
N LEU A 319 7.97 14.47 17.15
CA LEU A 319 6.73 15.02 17.72
C LEU A 319 6.48 16.47 17.29
N ASP A 320 7.52 17.31 17.28
CA ASP A 320 7.39 18.72 16.92
C ASP A 320 6.81 18.89 15.50
N THR A 321 7.15 17.97 14.58
CA THR A 321 6.56 17.91 13.22
C THR A 321 5.06 17.62 13.27
N LEU A 322 4.60 16.72 14.15
CA LEU A 322 3.20 16.34 14.26
C LEU A 322 2.35 17.42 14.93
N PHE A 323 2.95 18.23 15.82
CA PHE A 323 2.26 19.29 16.56
C PHE A 323 2.13 20.62 15.80
N ILE A 324 2.55 20.69 14.54
CA ILE A 324 2.29 21.86 13.70
C ILE A 324 0.77 21.99 13.49
N SER A 325 0.16 23.06 14.01
CA SER A 325 -1.30 23.25 13.94
C SER A 325 -1.81 23.44 12.52
N ASN A 326 -1.10 24.20 11.68
CA ASN A 326 -1.50 24.39 10.29
C ASN A 326 -1.32 23.08 9.49
N GLU A 327 -2.41 22.52 8.97
CA GLU A 327 -2.40 21.24 8.25
C GLU A 327 -1.49 21.26 7.01
N HIS A 328 -1.49 22.35 6.26
CA HIS A 328 -0.69 22.46 5.04
C HIS A 328 0.81 22.50 5.35
N GLU A 329 1.22 23.31 6.34
CA GLU A 329 2.61 23.37 6.80
C GLU A 329 3.06 22.07 7.44
N ARG A 330 2.20 21.45 8.26
CA ARG A 330 2.43 20.13 8.84
C ARG A 330 2.71 19.10 7.75
N ARG A 331 1.84 19.02 6.74
CA ARG A 331 1.98 18.09 5.63
C ARG A 331 3.27 18.31 4.85
N LYS A 332 3.61 19.57 4.53
CA LYS A 332 4.87 19.94 3.87
C LYS A 332 6.09 19.49 4.71
N THR A 333 6.05 19.71 6.02
CA THR A 333 7.13 19.36 6.95
C THR A 333 7.27 17.85 7.10
N ILE A 334 6.17 17.12 7.23
CA ILE A 334 6.14 15.64 7.26
C ILE A 334 6.89 15.06 6.06
N LEU A 335 6.54 15.49 4.85
CA LEU A 335 7.15 14.99 3.62
C LEU A 335 8.63 15.35 3.53
N SER A 336 9.00 16.57 3.91
CA SER A 336 10.39 17.04 3.92
C SER A 336 11.25 16.25 4.91
N GLN A 337 10.74 16.04 6.13
CA GLN A 337 11.44 15.31 7.17
C GLN A 337 11.57 13.82 6.82
N ALA A 338 10.54 13.21 6.26
CA ALA A 338 10.60 11.84 5.73
C ALA A 338 11.71 11.71 4.68
N LEU A 339 11.77 12.63 3.70
CA LEU A 339 12.84 12.64 2.69
C LEU A 339 14.22 12.81 3.31
N LYS A 340 14.38 13.70 4.29
CA LYS A 340 15.66 13.89 5.00
C LYS A 340 16.13 12.59 5.64
N LEU A 341 15.20 11.83 6.25
CA LEU A 341 15.51 10.56 6.92
C LEU A 341 15.82 9.44 5.93
N LEU A 342 15.02 9.30 4.87
CA LEU A 342 15.19 8.26 3.85
C LEU A 342 16.50 8.42 3.06
N ASN A 343 16.97 9.66 2.88
CA ASN A 343 18.23 9.95 2.21
C ASN A 343 19.48 9.75 3.09
N LYS A 344 19.33 9.55 4.41
CA LYS A 344 20.47 9.24 5.28
C LYS A 344 21.05 7.87 4.91
N LYS A 345 22.39 7.79 4.90
CA LYS A 345 23.11 6.52 4.75
C LYS A 345 22.68 5.58 5.89
N GLY A 346 22.34 4.34 5.56
CA GLY A 346 21.85 3.37 6.55
C GLY A 346 20.34 3.46 6.88
N SER A 347 19.53 4.20 6.11
CA SER A 347 18.07 4.14 6.28
C SER A 347 17.58 2.69 6.17
N LYS A 348 16.83 2.26 7.19
CA LYS A 348 16.29 0.90 7.29
C LYS A 348 15.15 0.66 6.29
N PRO A 349 14.95 -0.58 5.80
CA PRO A 349 13.82 -0.93 4.93
C PRO A 349 12.45 -0.57 5.53
N GLU A 350 12.28 -0.74 6.84
CA GLU A 350 11.04 -0.43 7.57
C GLU A 350 10.61 1.04 7.47
N HIS A 351 11.57 1.96 7.30
CA HIS A 351 11.30 3.39 7.12
C HIS A 351 10.71 3.68 5.74
N VAL A 352 11.22 3.00 4.70
CA VAL A 352 10.70 3.14 3.34
C VAL A 352 9.26 2.63 3.28
N ASN A 353 9.00 1.47 3.89
CA ASN A 353 7.66 0.90 3.97
C ASN A 353 6.71 1.79 4.78
N PHE A 354 7.18 2.40 5.88
CA PHE A 354 6.36 3.37 6.61
C PHE A 354 6.05 4.61 5.75
N ALA A 355 7.03 5.14 5.03
CA ALA A 355 6.89 6.33 4.22
C ALA A 355 5.88 6.18 3.07
N LEU A 356 5.59 4.95 2.61
CA LEU A 356 4.49 4.72 1.66
C LEU A 356 3.12 5.13 2.19
N ASN A 357 2.88 4.94 3.49
CA ASN A 357 1.63 5.38 4.13
C ASN A 357 1.48 6.91 4.08
N LEU A 358 2.59 7.64 3.92
CA LEU A 358 2.58 9.10 3.78
C LEU A 358 2.14 9.54 2.39
N LEU A 359 2.04 8.68 1.38
CA LEU A 359 1.63 9.08 0.04
C LEU A 359 0.12 9.37 0.00
N SER A 360 -0.31 10.22 -0.93
CA SER A 360 -1.73 10.51 -1.18
C SER A 360 -2.31 9.64 -2.30
N THR A 361 -1.58 8.60 -2.72
CA THR A 361 -1.89 7.73 -3.86
C THR A 361 -3.27 7.10 -3.80
N TRP A 362 -3.73 6.71 -2.60
CA TRP A 362 -4.92 5.87 -2.46
C TRP A 362 -6.11 6.60 -1.80
N VAL A 363 -6.02 7.92 -1.63
CA VAL A 363 -7.05 8.73 -0.94
C VAL A 363 -8.16 9.12 -1.91
N VAL A 364 -9.07 8.19 -2.25
CA VAL A 364 -10.06 8.33 -3.35
C VAL A 364 -10.72 9.72 -3.42
N ASP A 365 -11.12 10.30 -2.29
CA ASP A 365 -12.04 11.45 -2.28
C ASP A 365 -11.38 12.84 -2.22
N LYS A 366 -10.04 12.95 -2.15
CA LYS A 366 -9.35 14.25 -1.99
C LYS A 366 -8.53 14.65 -3.23
N PRO A 367 -8.69 15.85 -3.81
CA PRO A 367 -7.88 16.29 -4.95
C PRO A 367 -6.39 16.42 -4.57
N LEU A 368 -5.49 16.03 -5.47
CA LEU A 368 -4.05 16.14 -5.26
C LEU A 368 -3.58 17.61 -5.46
N LYS A 369 -2.79 18.13 -4.52
CA LYS A 369 -2.19 19.48 -4.62
C LYS A 369 -0.82 19.40 -5.30
N GLN A 370 -0.59 20.22 -6.33
CA GLN A 370 0.61 20.14 -7.21
C GLN A 370 1.97 20.25 -6.47
N ASN A 371 2.15 21.21 -5.56
CA ASN A 371 3.44 21.38 -4.85
C ASN A 371 3.76 20.25 -3.86
N LEU A 372 2.73 19.58 -3.31
CA LEU A 372 2.91 18.43 -2.43
C LEU A 372 3.32 17.18 -3.22
N ASN A 373 2.86 17.08 -4.48
CA ASN A 373 3.14 15.96 -5.37
C ASN A 373 4.64 15.69 -5.54
N ASN A 374 5.49 16.72 -5.69
CA ASN A 374 6.91 16.50 -5.95
C ASN A 374 7.66 15.78 -4.82
N ASN A 375 7.35 16.08 -3.55
CA ASN A 375 8.00 15.39 -2.43
C ASN A 375 7.46 13.96 -2.29
N GLU A 376 6.17 13.74 -2.55
CA GLU A 376 5.58 12.40 -2.60
C GLU A 376 6.22 11.56 -3.71
N LEU A 377 6.42 12.12 -4.90
CA LEU A 377 7.11 11.45 -6.01
C LEU A 377 8.57 11.14 -5.69
N LYS A 378 9.27 11.98 -4.92
CA LYS A 378 10.63 11.66 -4.44
C LYS A 378 10.64 10.51 -3.44
N ILE A 379 9.66 10.45 -2.52
CA ILE A 379 9.51 9.32 -1.59
C ILE A 379 9.21 8.04 -2.38
N LEU A 380 8.28 8.11 -3.34
CA LEU A 380 7.95 7.01 -4.24
C LEU A 380 9.17 6.57 -5.06
N ALA A 381 10.00 7.50 -5.55
CA ALA A 381 11.24 7.19 -6.26
C ALA A 381 12.21 6.36 -5.40
N ILE A 382 12.34 6.70 -4.11
CA ILE A 382 13.18 5.94 -3.18
C ILE A 382 12.63 4.53 -3.00
N TYR A 383 11.32 4.37 -2.82
CA TYR A 383 10.70 3.05 -2.71
C TYR A 383 10.88 2.22 -3.99
N ILE A 384 10.56 2.77 -5.16
CA ILE A 384 10.76 2.12 -6.45
C ILE A 384 12.21 1.71 -6.62
N PHE A 385 13.15 2.62 -6.38
CA PHE A 385 14.59 2.34 -6.47
C PHE A 385 14.96 1.15 -5.60
N ARG A 386 14.55 1.15 -4.31
CA ARG A 386 14.83 0.05 -3.37
C ARG A 386 14.25 -1.28 -3.83
N GLN A 387 13.03 -1.26 -4.36
CA GLN A 387 12.38 -2.47 -4.88
C GLN A 387 13.03 -2.97 -6.18
N THR A 388 13.62 -2.08 -6.97
CA THR A 388 14.14 -2.39 -8.31
C THR A 388 15.67 -2.45 -8.39
N GLN A 389 16.38 -2.49 -7.25
CA GLN A 389 17.84 -2.58 -7.26
C GLN A 389 18.33 -3.87 -7.91
N GLN A 390 17.68 -5.00 -7.59
CA GLN A 390 18.06 -6.33 -8.07
C GLN A 390 17.15 -6.84 -9.20
N HIS A 391 15.85 -6.57 -9.13
CA HIS A 391 14.86 -7.07 -10.09
C HIS A 391 13.90 -5.96 -10.52
N LEU A 392 13.73 -5.75 -11.82
CA LEU A 392 12.98 -4.61 -12.36
C LEU A 392 11.45 -4.79 -12.37
N GLY A 393 10.95 -5.99 -12.05
CA GLY A 393 9.51 -6.26 -11.99
C GLY A 393 8.80 -5.33 -10.99
N PHE A 394 8.11 -4.30 -11.52
CA PHE A 394 7.41 -3.30 -10.75
C PHE A 394 6.32 -2.63 -11.59
N SER A 395 5.06 -2.82 -11.19
CA SER A 395 3.91 -2.14 -11.79
C SER A 395 3.74 -0.73 -11.23
N LEU A 396 3.55 0.24 -12.12
CA LEU A 396 3.25 1.62 -11.75
C LEU A 396 1.74 1.86 -11.56
N LEU A 397 0.89 0.93 -11.99
CA LEU A 397 -0.57 1.07 -11.98
C LEU A 397 -1.17 1.36 -10.59
N PRO A 398 -0.69 0.76 -9.47
CA PRO A 398 -1.16 1.12 -8.14
C PRO A 398 -0.93 2.59 -7.78
N PHE A 399 -0.01 3.27 -8.47
CA PHE A 399 0.36 4.67 -8.24
C PHE A 399 -0.24 5.66 -9.24
N SER A 400 -1.15 5.20 -10.11
CA SER A 400 -1.70 5.99 -11.22
C SER A 400 -2.31 7.33 -10.80
N ARG A 401 -2.80 7.45 -9.57
CA ARG A 401 -3.36 8.72 -9.05
C ARG A 401 -2.29 9.80 -8.91
N LEU A 402 -1.14 9.46 -8.30
CA LEU A 402 0.01 10.38 -8.25
C LEU A 402 0.63 10.59 -9.63
N LEU A 403 0.49 9.60 -10.50
CA LEU A 403 1.06 9.56 -11.85
C LEU A 403 0.01 9.89 -12.93
N SER A 404 -0.86 10.86 -12.65
CA SER A 404 -1.99 11.20 -13.53
C SER A 404 -1.60 11.92 -14.82
N GLY A 405 -0.37 12.44 -14.92
CA GLY A 405 0.12 13.19 -16.06
C GLY A 405 1.54 12.82 -16.48
N ALA A 406 1.88 13.24 -17.71
CA ALA A 406 3.19 13.02 -18.31
C ALA A 406 4.32 13.67 -17.50
N ARG A 407 4.06 14.83 -16.89
CA ARG A 407 5.02 15.57 -16.07
C ARG A 407 5.44 14.79 -14.84
N GLU A 408 4.48 14.21 -14.13
CA GLU A 408 4.71 13.40 -12.93
C GLU A 408 5.47 12.11 -13.26
N LEU A 409 5.08 11.42 -14.34
CA LEU A 409 5.75 10.21 -14.82
C LEU A 409 7.22 10.48 -15.17
N ASN A 410 7.48 11.54 -15.96
CA ASN A 410 8.83 11.91 -16.35
C ASN A 410 9.68 12.40 -15.16
N PHE A 411 9.07 13.14 -14.23
CA PHE A 411 9.75 13.56 -13.00
C PHE A 411 10.15 12.36 -12.15
N LEU A 412 9.23 11.41 -11.94
CA LEU A 412 9.49 10.19 -11.17
C LEU A 412 10.59 9.34 -11.83
N GLU A 413 10.51 9.10 -13.14
CA GLU A 413 11.55 8.38 -13.90
C GLU A 413 12.93 9.03 -13.71
N LYS A 414 13.01 10.37 -13.79
CA LYS A 414 14.24 11.13 -13.55
C LYS A 414 14.77 10.95 -12.12
N GLN A 415 13.90 10.99 -11.11
CA GLN A 415 14.32 10.79 -9.71
C GLN A 415 14.84 9.38 -9.47
N VAL A 416 14.16 8.35 -10.00
CA VAL A 416 14.62 6.96 -9.92
C VAL A 416 16.00 6.82 -10.57
N ASN A 417 16.19 7.34 -11.79
CA ASN A 417 17.48 7.28 -12.48
C ASN A 417 18.59 8.08 -11.79
N THR A 418 18.26 9.16 -11.09
CA THR A 418 19.23 9.89 -10.25
C THR A 418 19.74 9.00 -9.11
N LEU A 419 18.84 8.25 -8.45
CA LEU A 419 19.22 7.29 -7.42
C LEU A 419 20.03 6.12 -7.98
N ARG A 420 19.66 5.59 -9.16
CA ARG A 420 20.39 4.50 -9.83
C ARG A 420 21.82 4.91 -10.19
N LYS A 421 22.01 6.09 -10.80
CA LYS A 421 23.34 6.65 -11.09
C LYS A 421 24.20 6.80 -9.83
N LYS A 422 23.64 7.33 -8.75
CA LYS A 422 24.34 7.48 -7.46
C LYS A 422 24.81 6.14 -6.87
N ASN A 423 24.16 5.04 -7.24
CA ASN A 423 24.49 3.69 -6.78
C ASN A 423 25.12 2.83 -7.89
N VAL A 424 25.60 3.44 -8.99
CA VAL A 424 26.27 2.75 -10.10
C VAL A 424 25.43 1.62 -10.70
N LEU A 425 24.13 1.88 -10.90
CA LEU A 425 23.20 0.98 -11.58
C LEU A 425 22.74 1.58 -12.92
N ASP A 426 22.48 0.70 -13.89
CA ASP A 426 21.94 1.07 -15.21
C ASP A 426 20.67 1.89 -15.10
N GLU A 427 20.46 2.85 -16.01
CA GLU A 427 19.19 3.59 -16.08
C GLU A 427 18.00 2.69 -16.46
N VAL A 428 16.82 3.07 -16.01
CA VAL A 428 15.54 2.44 -16.32
C VAL A 428 14.63 3.37 -17.12
N LYS A 429 13.66 2.78 -17.79
CA LYS A 429 12.57 3.46 -18.47
C LYS A 429 11.23 2.99 -17.91
N PHE A 430 10.28 3.91 -17.83
CA PHE A 430 8.90 3.56 -17.52
C PHE A 430 8.16 3.27 -18.83
N THR A 431 7.56 2.09 -18.91
CA THR A 431 6.85 1.56 -20.08
C THR A 431 5.41 1.20 -19.71
N LYS A 432 4.59 0.86 -20.71
CA LYS A 432 3.22 0.35 -20.49
C LYS A 432 3.21 -0.92 -19.62
N HIS A 433 4.32 -1.66 -19.56
CA HIS A 433 4.48 -2.88 -18.74
C HIS A 433 5.08 -2.65 -17.35
N GLY A 434 5.48 -1.41 -17.02
CA GLY A 434 6.06 -1.07 -15.72
C GLY A 434 7.43 -0.43 -15.86
N ILE A 435 8.45 -1.06 -15.29
CA ILE A 435 9.83 -0.54 -15.28
C ILE A 435 10.74 -1.53 -16.02
N ALA A 436 11.38 -1.06 -17.08
CA ALA A 436 12.31 -1.83 -17.90
C ALA A 436 13.71 -1.20 -17.89
N LYS A 437 14.74 -1.95 -18.32
CA LYS A 437 16.07 -1.36 -18.59
C LYS A 437 15.93 -0.32 -19.71
N LYS A 438 16.66 0.79 -19.60
CA LYS A 438 16.60 1.84 -20.61
C LYS A 438 17.07 1.30 -21.97
N GLY A 439 16.15 1.26 -22.93
CA GLY A 439 16.48 0.82 -24.28
C GLY A 439 16.84 -0.66 -24.35
N MET A 440 16.08 -1.52 -23.66
CA MET A 440 16.33 -2.97 -23.64
C MET A 440 16.63 -3.53 -25.03
N LEU A 441 15.83 -3.15 -26.03
CA LEU A 441 16.02 -3.57 -27.42
C LEU A 441 17.26 -2.95 -28.06
N VAL A 442 17.49 -1.65 -27.83
CA VAL A 442 18.62 -0.91 -28.44
C VAL A 442 19.97 -1.17 -27.75
N GLN A 443 19.96 -1.75 -26.54
CA GLN A 443 21.17 -2.16 -25.83
C GLN A 443 21.73 -3.50 -26.33
N ASN A 444 20.89 -4.36 -26.90
CA ASN A 444 21.29 -5.66 -27.40
C ASN A 444 20.73 -5.96 -28.80
N VAL A 445 20.85 -4.98 -29.70
CA VAL A 445 20.36 -5.08 -31.08
C VAL A 445 20.79 -6.38 -31.78
N PRO A 446 22.07 -6.83 -31.71
CA PRO A 446 22.49 -8.03 -32.42
C PRO A 446 21.72 -9.28 -32.00
N ASP A 447 21.57 -9.51 -30.70
CA ASP A 447 20.84 -10.67 -30.20
C ASP A 447 19.35 -10.56 -30.47
N VAL A 448 18.76 -9.36 -30.32
CA VAL A 448 17.33 -9.15 -30.58
C VAL A 448 16.99 -9.42 -32.05
N VAL A 449 17.79 -8.87 -32.97
CA VAL A 449 17.63 -9.08 -34.41
C VAL A 449 17.86 -10.56 -34.77
N LYS A 450 18.88 -11.21 -34.18
CA LYS A 450 19.12 -12.64 -34.37
C LYS A 450 17.94 -13.48 -33.87
N THR A 451 17.39 -13.17 -32.71
CA THR A 451 16.20 -13.86 -32.17
C THR A 451 15.01 -13.70 -33.10
N LEU A 452 14.76 -12.48 -33.56
CA LEU A 452 13.67 -12.18 -34.48
C LEU A 452 13.80 -12.99 -35.79
N GLU A 453 14.98 -12.99 -36.41
CA GLU A 453 15.25 -13.82 -37.59
C GLU A 453 15.04 -15.30 -37.31
N THR A 454 15.63 -15.82 -36.23
CA THR A 454 15.56 -17.24 -35.87
C THR A 454 14.11 -17.68 -35.65
N VAL A 455 13.33 -16.91 -34.90
CA VAL A 455 11.93 -17.22 -34.61
C VAL A 455 11.08 -17.13 -35.88
N MET A 456 11.27 -16.10 -36.72
CA MET A 456 10.54 -15.98 -37.98
C MET A 456 10.89 -17.10 -38.96
N THR A 457 12.15 -17.51 -39.07
CA THR A 457 12.56 -18.64 -39.91
C THR A 457 11.93 -19.94 -39.42
N ASP A 458 12.05 -20.26 -38.13
CA ASP A 458 11.48 -21.50 -37.57
C ASP A 458 9.95 -21.55 -37.73
N LEU A 459 9.25 -20.42 -37.56
CA LEU A 459 7.81 -20.33 -37.79
C LEU A 459 7.45 -20.53 -39.27
N THR A 460 8.31 -20.06 -40.18
CA THR A 460 8.15 -20.30 -41.63
C THR A 460 8.36 -21.77 -41.96
N ASP A 461 9.36 -22.42 -41.36
CA ASP A 461 9.71 -23.82 -41.60
C ASP A 461 8.58 -24.78 -41.17
N ILE A 462 7.78 -24.41 -40.18
CA ILE A 462 6.57 -25.15 -39.77
C ILE A 462 5.29 -24.75 -40.54
N GLY A 463 5.43 -23.94 -41.60
CA GLY A 463 4.36 -23.60 -42.53
C GLY A 463 3.55 -22.36 -42.20
N LEU A 464 3.99 -21.50 -41.28
CA LEU A 464 3.34 -20.23 -40.98
C LEU A 464 3.95 -19.08 -41.80
N ASN A 465 3.26 -17.93 -41.84
CA ASN A 465 3.71 -16.76 -42.59
C ASN A 465 3.94 -15.54 -41.67
N PRO A 466 5.06 -15.52 -40.90
CA PRO A 466 5.30 -14.47 -39.91
C PRO A 466 5.64 -13.13 -40.55
N CYS A 467 5.24 -12.03 -39.91
CA CYS A 467 5.65 -10.68 -40.30
C CYS A 467 5.78 -9.75 -39.10
N LEU A 468 6.56 -8.67 -39.22
CA LEU A 468 6.71 -7.66 -38.17
C LEU A 468 5.38 -6.98 -37.86
N ALA A 469 5.15 -6.67 -36.59
CA ALA A 469 3.91 -6.04 -36.15
C ALA A 469 4.16 -4.92 -35.14
N TYR A 470 3.10 -4.15 -34.87
CA TYR A 470 2.99 -3.16 -33.80
C TYR A 470 4.24 -2.27 -33.62
N GLY A 471 4.84 -2.23 -32.42
CA GLY A 471 5.95 -1.33 -32.10
C GLY A 471 7.21 -1.64 -32.91
N THR A 472 7.42 -2.92 -33.20
CA THR A 472 8.53 -3.40 -34.04
C THR A 472 8.38 -2.94 -35.49
N LEU A 473 7.20 -3.12 -36.09
CA LEU A 473 6.90 -2.62 -37.43
C LEU A 473 6.96 -1.09 -37.48
N LEU A 474 6.41 -0.41 -36.47
CA LEU A 474 6.41 1.04 -36.36
C LEU A 474 7.85 1.61 -36.36
N GLY A 475 8.75 0.97 -35.61
CA GLY A 475 10.18 1.31 -35.61
C GLY A 475 10.86 1.10 -36.96
N ALA A 476 10.60 -0.06 -37.60
CA ALA A 476 11.13 -0.37 -38.92
C ALA A 476 10.68 0.64 -39.98
N VAL A 477 9.38 0.98 -40.02
CA VAL A 477 8.80 1.93 -40.99
C VAL A 477 9.28 3.36 -40.74
N ARG A 478 9.31 3.83 -39.48
CA ARG A 478 9.63 5.23 -39.18
C ARG A 478 11.11 5.57 -39.22
N GLN A 479 11.94 4.68 -38.70
CA GLN A 479 13.34 4.99 -38.39
C GLN A 479 14.31 3.84 -38.68
N LYS A 480 13.84 2.74 -39.30
CA LYS A 480 14.61 1.54 -39.62
C LYS A 480 15.32 0.92 -38.41
N GLN A 481 14.80 1.18 -37.21
CA GLN A 481 15.40 0.85 -35.92
C GLN A 481 14.28 0.65 -34.89
N PHE A 482 14.55 -0.11 -33.82
CA PHE A 482 13.60 -0.22 -32.70
C PHE A 482 13.27 1.14 -32.10
N ILE A 483 12.05 1.29 -31.58
CA ILE A 483 11.66 2.48 -30.82
C ILE A 483 12.46 2.49 -29.52
N ALA A 484 13.14 3.60 -29.23
CA ALA A 484 14.13 3.66 -28.13
C ALA A 484 13.54 3.41 -26.72
N HIS A 485 12.22 3.49 -26.58
CA HIS A 485 11.50 3.27 -25.32
C HIS A 485 10.60 2.02 -25.34
N ASP A 486 10.61 1.23 -26.42
CA ASP A 486 9.98 -0.09 -26.43
C ASP A 486 10.81 -1.09 -25.63
N ASP A 487 10.12 -2.08 -25.08
CA ASP A 487 10.66 -3.17 -24.28
C ASP A 487 10.31 -4.57 -24.79
N ASP A 488 9.56 -4.67 -25.89
CA ASP A 488 9.06 -5.90 -26.52
C ASP A 488 9.34 -5.93 -28.04
N VAL A 489 9.32 -7.13 -28.63
CA VAL A 489 9.39 -7.33 -30.09
C VAL A 489 8.18 -8.11 -30.53
N ASP A 490 7.44 -7.57 -31.50
CA ASP A 490 6.13 -8.08 -31.91
C ASP A 490 6.17 -8.62 -33.34
N ILE A 491 5.64 -9.82 -33.54
CA ILE A 491 5.34 -10.38 -34.86
C ILE A 491 3.90 -10.91 -34.94
N LEU A 492 3.35 -10.91 -36.14
CA LEU A 492 2.10 -11.56 -36.48
C LEU A 492 2.37 -12.91 -37.13
N VAL A 493 1.48 -13.89 -36.92
CA VAL A 493 1.44 -15.15 -37.67
C VAL A 493 0.01 -15.45 -38.12
N GLU A 494 -0.14 -15.88 -39.37
CA GLU A 494 -1.45 -16.29 -39.89
C GLU A 494 -1.78 -17.72 -39.50
N PHE A 495 -2.95 -17.92 -38.92
CA PHE A 495 -3.60 -19.22 -38.84
C PHE A 495 -4.58 -19.35 -40.00
N SER A 496 -4.33 -20.36 -40.82
CA SER A 496 -5.11 -20.67 -42.01
C SER A 496 -5.53 -22.12 -41.98
N GLU A 497 -6.83 -22.34 -41.78
CA GLU A 497 -7.49 -23.65 -41.82
C GLU A 497 -8.86 -23.49 -42.48
N SER A 498 -9.49 -24.60 -42.87
CA SER A 498 -10.89 -24.60 -43.26
C SER A 498 -11.76 -24.15 -42.07
N GLU A 499 -12.63 -23.16 -42.28
CA GLU A 499 -13.55 -22.62 -41.27
C GLU A 499 -12.85 -22.07 -40.01
N MET A 500 -12.30 -20.87 -40.13
CA MET A 500 -11.68 -20.22 -38.99
C MET A 500 -12.69 -19.60 -38.03
N SER A 501 -12.45 -19.78 -36.74
CA SER A 501 -13.17 -19.16 -35.63
C SER A 501 -12.20 -18.78 -34.51
N LEU A 502 -12.66 -17.99 -33.54
CA LEU A 502 -11.85 -17.65 -32.36
C LEU A 502 -11.48 -18.91 -31.56
N GLU A 503 -12.43 -19.82 -31.40
CA GLU A 503 -12.24 -21.11 -30.75
C GLU A 503 -11.18 -21.94 -31.47
N LYS A 504 -11.26 -22.02 -32.81
CA LYS A 504 -10.26 -22.73 -33.61
C LYS A 504 -8.88 -22.09 -33.52
N ALA A 505 -8.80 -20.77 -33.49
CA ALA A 505 -7.54 -20.06 -33.29
C ALA A 505 -6.90 -20.39 -31.92
N PHE A 506 -7.68 -20.67 -30.88
CA PHE A 506 -7.13 -21.15 -29.60
C PHE A 506 -6.56 -22.56 -29.69
N GLU A 507 -7.21 -23.46 -30.41
CA GLU A 507 -6.69 -24.82 -30.64
C GLU A 507 -5.35 -24.75 -31.38
N LEU A 508 -5.29 -24.03 -32.49
CA LEU A 508 -4.08 -23.87 -33.31
C LEU A 508 -2.94 -23.19 -32.53
N LYS A 509 -3.27 -22.28 -31.61
CA LYS A 509 -2.30 -21.70 -30.69
C LYS A 509 -1.64 -22.77 -29.82
N ILE A 510 -2.43 -23.69 -29.24
CA ILE A 510 -1.91 -24.76 -28.39
C ILE A 510 -1.04 -25.70 -29.24
N GLU A 511 -1.52 -26.09 -30.42
CA GLU A 511 -0.74 -26.92 -31.35
C GLU A 511 0.59 -26.28 -31.75
N LEU A 512 0.59 -24.98 -32.06
CA LEU A 512 1.81 -24.24 -32.36
C LEU A 512 2.81 -24.27 -31.19
N MET A 513 2.31 -24.07 -29.96
CA MET A 513 3.16 -24.11 -28.77
C MET A 513 3.81 -25.48 -28.55
N GLU A 514 3.13 -26.57 -28.93
CA GLU A 514 3.64 -27.95 -28.84
C GLU A 514 4.59 -28.31 -29.99
N LYS A 515 4.38 -27.75 -31.19
CA LYS A 515 5.21 -28.02 -32.38
C LYS A 515 6.59 -27.37 -32.31
N LEU A 516 6.74 -26.27 -31.56
CA LEU A 516 8.00 -25.55 -31.43
C LEU A 516 9.01 -26.33 -30.57
N ASP A 517 10.29 -26.24 -30.92
CA ASP A 517 11.36 -26.96 -30.22
C ASP A 517 11.57 -26.43 -28.79
N HIS A 518 11.07 -27.18 -27.80
CA HIS A 518 11.23 -26.88 -26.37
C HIS A 518 12.67 -27.02 -25.85
N ALA A 519 13.59 -27.63 -26.60
CA ALA A 519 15.02 -27.59 -26.29
C ALA A 519 15.60 -26.21 -26.62
N LYS A 520 15.21 -25.62 -27.76
CA LYS A 520 15.62 -24.28 -28.23
C LYS A 520 14.87 -23.13 -27.54
N TYR A 521 13.59 -23.31 -27.25
CA TYR A 521 12.70 -22.26 -26.77
C TYR A 521 12.17 -22.51 -25.36
N ARG A 522 11.92 -21.43 -24.62
CA ARG A 522 10.96 -21.43 -23.51
C ARG A 522 9.72 -20.69 -23.96
N ILE A 523 8.60 -21.39 -24.00
CA ILE A 523 7.33 -20.89 -24.54
C ILE A 523 6.38 -20.67 -23.38
N THR A 524 5.78 -19.48 -23.33
CA THR A 524 4.74 -19.17 -22.36
C THR A 524 3.60 -18.46 -23.08
N SER A 525 2.40 -18.51 -22.51
CA SER A 525 1.29 -17.70 -22.99
C SER A 525 0.70 -16.90 -21.84
N GLY A 526 0.10 -15.74 -22.13
CA GLY A 526 -0.68 -14.99 -21.16
C GLY A 526 -1.75 -15.85 -20.45
N SER A 527 -2.25 -15.34 -19.31
CA SER A 527 -3.16 -16.04 -18.38
C SER A 527 -4.21 -16.92 -19.07
N LYS A 528 -4.34 -18.18 -18.62
CA LYS A 528 -5.36 -19.15 -19.06
C LYS A 528 -6.82 -18.70 -18.91
N THR A 529 -7.05 -17.59 -18.20
CA THR A 529 -8.38 -17.06 -17.86
C THR A 529 -8.87 -15.97 -18.81
N VAL A 530 -8.01 -15.40 -19.65
CA VAL A 530 -8.38 -14.40 -20.66
C VAL A 530 -8.22 -15.07 -22.01
N LYS A 531 -9.21 -14.94 -22.91
CA LYS A 531 -9.09 -15.33 -24.33
C LYS A 531 -8.00 -14.47 -25.02
N ASN A 532 -6.73 -14.69 -24.68
CA ASN A 532 -5.57 -14.03 -25.25
C ASN A 532 -4.82 -15.02 -26.15
N LEU A 533 -4.59 -14.65 -27.41
CA LEU A 533 -3.92 -15.49 -28.40
C LEU A 533 -2.40 -15.28 -28.43
N ASN A 534 -1.89 -14.23 -27.78
CA ASN A 534 -0.46 -13.95 -27.72
C ASN A 534 0.33 -15.13 -27.09
N ILE A 535 1.50 -15.38 -27.69
CA ILE A 535 2.49 -16.38 -27.30
C ILE A 535 3.82 -15.65 -27.09
N HIS A 536 4.47 -15.87 -25.96
CA HIS A 536 5.81 -15.37 -25.68
C HIS A 536 6.82 -16.49 -25.97
N ILE A 537 7.70 -16.27 -26.94
CA ILE A 537 8.77 -17.21 -27.30
C ILE A 537 10.10 -16.64 -26.84
N LEU A 538 10.70 -17.22 -25.80
CA LEU A 538 12.08 -16.93 -25.39
C LEU A 538 13.03 -17.86 -26.13
N LEU A 539 13.93 -17.31 -26.96
CA LEU A 539 15.07 -18.06 -27.48
C LEU A 539 16.11 -18.21 -26.38
N LYS A 540 16.41 -19.46 -25.97
CA LYS A 540 17.32 -19.71 -24.84
C LYS A 540 18.76 -19.24 -25.10
N GLU A 541 19.19 -19.27 -26.36
CA GLU A 541 20.54 -18.86 -26.77
C GLU A 541 20.83 -17.39 -26.45
N THR A 542 19.90 -16.50 -26.79
CA THR A 542 20.04 -15.05 -26.61
C THR A 542 19.36 -14.54 -25.33
N ASN A 543 18.49 -15.36 -24.73
CA ASN A 543 17.61 -14.98 -23.62
C ASN A 543 16.74 -13.75 -23.95
N VAL A 544 16.31 -13.63 -25.22
CA VAL A 544 15.40 -12.59 -25.73
C VAL A 544 14.02 -13.20 -26.01
N ILE A 545 12.97 -12.44 -25.70
CA ILE A 545 11.57 -12.82 -25.92
C ILE A 545 11.06 -12.13 -27.20
N VAL A 546 10.33 -12.87 -28.03
CA VAL A 546 9.50 -12.36 -29.12
C VAL A 546 8.04 -12.66 -28.81
N ASP A 547 7.20 -11.66 -28.93
CA ASP A 547 5.76 -11.73 -28.77
C ASP A 547 5.12 -12.05 -30.12
N VAL A 548 4.52 -13.24 -30.20
CA VAL A 548 3.88 -13.76 -31.40
C VAL A 548 2.37 -13.63 -31.26
N PHE A 549 1.77 -12.93 -32.21
CA PHE A 549 0.33 -12.67 -32.25
C PHE A 549 -0.30 -13.41 -33.42
N PRO A 550 -1.07 -14.47 -33.14
CA PRO A 550 -1.86 -15.10 -34.18
C PRO A 550 -2.98 -14.19 -34.69
N TYR A 551 -3.23 -14.26 -35.99
CA TYR A 551 -4.42 -13.73 -36.64
C TYR A 551 -5.02 -14.76 -37.60
N TRP A 552 -6.28 -14.56 -37.98
CA TRP A 552 -6.92 -15.40 -39.00
C TRP A 552 -7.82 -14.57 -39.90
N CYS A 553 -8.19 -15.12 -41.05
CA CYS A 553 -9.11 -14.47 -41.98
C CYS A 553 -10.50 -15.12 -41.94
N GLU A 554 -11.54 -14.31 -41.94
CA GLU A 554 -12.94 -14.74 -42.12
C GLU A 554 -13.61 -13.78 -43.10
N GLY A 555 -13.92 -14.27 -44.30
CA GLY A 555 -14.33 -13.44 -45.43
C GLY A 555 -13.29 -12.38 -45.79
N GLU A 556 -13.74 -11.13 -45.92
CA GLU A 556 -12.90 -9.96 -46.26
C GLU A 556 -12.19 -9.34 -45.05
N LYS A 557 -12.25 -9.98 -43.88
CA LYS A 557 -11.66 -9.45 -42.65
C LYS A 557 -10.57 -10.35 -42.11
N ALA A 558 -9.51 -9.74 -41.59
CA ALA A 558 -8.50 -10.39 -40.77
C ALA A 558 -8.71 -10.02 -39.30
N PHE A 559 -8.87 -11.01 -38.43
CA PHE A 559 -9.12 -10.85 -37.00
C PHE A 559 -7.83 -11.06 -36.21
N LEU A 560 -7.46 -10.06 -35.41
CA LEU A 560 -6.22 -10.02 -34.64
C LEU A 560 -6.35 -9.13 -33.41
N HIS A 561 -5.38 -9.25 -32.50
CA HIS A 561 -5.27 -8.35 -31.34
C HIS A 561 -4.91 -6.93 -31.78
N MET A 562 -5.85 -6.01 -31.59
CA MET A 562 -5.63 -4.58 -31.82
C MET A 562 -5.71 -3.84 -30.47
N GLU A 563 -6.35 -2.68 -30.43
CA GLU A 563 -6.26 -1.73 -29.32
C GLU A 563 -6.70 -2.37 -28.01
N LYS A 564 -5.85 -2.25 -26.98
CA LYS A 564 -6.07 -2.81 -25.64
C LYS A 564 -6.25 -4.33 -25.63
N MET A 565 -5.52 -5.06 -26.49
CA MET A 565 -5.61 -6.52 -26.62
C MET A 565 -7.03 -7.01 -26.97
N ARG A 566 -7.79 -6.19 -27.70
CA ARG A 566 -9.11 -6.57 -28.20
C ARG A 566 -8.96 -7.17 -29.58
N ILE A 567 -9.59 -8.33 -29.78
CA ILE A 567 -9.68 -8.92 -31.11
C ILE A 567 -10.72 -8.16 -31.91
N ARG A 568 -10.33 -7.63 -33.07
CA ARG A 568 -11.25 -7.03 -34.05
C ARG A 568 -10.79 -7.35 -35.48
N GLY A 569 -11.74 -7.27 -36.42
CA GLY A 569 -11.44 -7.42 -37.84
C GLY A 569 -10.92 -6.12 -38.46
N ILE A 570 -9.84 -6.21 -39.25
CA ILE A 570 -9.40 -5.19 -40.21
C ILE A 570 -9.59 -5.71 -41.64
N SER A 571 -9.44 -4.86 -42.66
CA SER A 571 -9.46 -5.32 -44.05
C SER A 571 -8.40 -6.40 -44.26
N LYS A 572 -8.81 -7.56 -44.78
CA LYS A 572 -7.90 -8.66 -45.10
C LYS A 572 -6.80 -8.23 -46.06
N SER A 573 -7.11 -7.35 -47.03
CA SER A 573 -6.16 -6.86 -48.04
C SER A 573 -4.85 -6.33 -47.45
N ILE A 574 -4.91 -5.70 -46.27
CA ILE A 574 -3.76 -5.14 -45.55
C ILE A 574 -2.72 -6.22 -45.22
N LEU A 575 -3.18 -7.46 -44.97
CA LEU A 575 -2.39 -8.61 -44.53
C LEU A 575 -2.31 -9.73 -45.58
N THR A 576 -2.96 -9.62 -46.74
CA THR A 576 -2.94 -10.68 -47.77
C THR A 576 -1.53 -10.86 -48.36
N GLU A 577 -0.88 -9.76 -48.70
CA GLU A 577 0.48 -9.77 -49.24
C GLU A 577 1.53 -9.57 -48.12
N ARG A 578 2.79 -9.81 -48.46
CA ARG A 578 3.93 -9.48 -47.60
C ARG A 578 4.83 -8.49 -48.33
N LYS A 579 5.18 -7.41 -47.64
CA LYS A 579 6.18 -6.44 -48.09
C LYS A 579 7.45 -6.62 -47.28
N GLU A 580 8.60 -6.29 -47.85
CA GLU A 580 9.84 -6.22 -47.08
C GLU A 580 10.03 -4.82 -46.48
N VAL A 581 10.42 -4.77 -45.21
CA VAL A 581 10.88 -3.55 -44.54
C VAL A 581 12.28 -3.74 -43.99
N GLU A 582 13.02 -2.65 -43.83
CA GLU A 582 14.38 -2.66 -43.31
C GLU A 582 14.40 -2.36 -41.81
N LEU A 583 15.14 -3.18 -41.05
CA LEU A 583 15.38 -3.00 -39.63
C LEU A 583 16.86 -3.33 -39.34
N TYR A 584 17.64 -2.33 -38.93
CA TYR A 584 19.10 -2.44 -38.76
C TYR A 584 19.84 -3.05 -39.97
N GLY A 585 19.45 -2.63 -41.18
CA GLY A 585 20.07 -3.10 -42.43
C GLY A 585 19.66 -4.51 -42.86
N LYS A 586 18.80 -5.19 -42.09
CA LYS A 586 18.23 -6.50 -42.43
C LYS A 586 16.81 -6.37 -42.92
N LYS A 587 16.41 -7.26 -43.82
CA LYS A 587 15.08 -7.28 -44.43
C LYS A 587 14.18 -8.24 -43.66
N PHE A 588 12.99 -7.77 -43.32
CA PHE A 588 11.98 -8.57 -42.65
C PHE A 588 10.65 -8.45 -43.38
N ALA A 589 9.86 -9.53 -43.37
CA ALA A 589 8.50 -9.51 -43.85
C ALA A 589 7.63 -8.59 -42.96
N ALA A 590 6.75 -7.82 -43.58
CA ALA A 590 5.77 -6.93 -42.99
C ALA A 590 4.40 -7.16 -43.66
N PRO A 591 3.29 -6.61 -43.10
CA PRO A 591 2.01 -6.49 -43.80
C PRO A 591 2.19 -5.96 -45.23
N GLY A 592 1.29 -6.34 -46.15
CA GLY A 592 1.31 -5.86 -47.54
C GLY A 592 1.17 -4.35 -47.63
N GLU A 593 0.40 -3.76 -46.70
CA GLU A 593 0.22 -2.32 -46.55
C GLU A 593 0.66 -1.86 -45.14
N PRO A 594 1.98 -1.75 -44.85
CA PRO A 594 2.49 -1.45 -43.50
C PRO A 594 1.96 -0.14 -42.92
N GLU A 595 1.91 0.91 -43.73
CA GLU A 595 1.48 2.24 -43.29
C GLU A 595 -0.02 2.25 -42.96
N VAL A 596 -0.84 1.52 -43.74
CA VAL A 596 -2.28 1.38 -43.50
C VAL A 596 -2.53 0.52 -42.26
N PHE A 597 -1.75 -0.56 -42.07
CA PHE A 597 -1.79 -1.35 -40.84
C PHE A 597 -1.47 -0.51 -39.60
N LEU A 598 -0.43 0.34 -39.67
CA LEU A 598 -0.05 1.22 -38.57
C LEU A 598 -1.12 2.30 -38.32
N GLN A 599 -1.76 2.83 -39.36
CA GLN A 599 -2.88 3.76 -39.20
C GLN A 599 -4.09 3.08 -38.56
N GLU A 600 -4.42 1.84 -38.95
CA GLU A 600 -5.47 1.04 -38.30
C GLU A 600 -5.16 0.85 -36.81
N ARG A 601 -3.91 0.52 -36.47
CA ARG A 601 -3.47 0.22 -35.10
C ARG A 601 -3.34 1.45 -34.19
N TYR A 602 -2.78 2.53 -34.70
CA TYR A 602 -2.33 3.69 -33.91
C TYR A 602 -3.14 4.97 -34.21
N GLY A 603 -4.02 4.95 -35.21
CA GLY A 603 -4.78 6.09 -35.71
C GLY A 603 -3.99 6.98 -36.65
N GLU A 604 -4.63 8.05 -37.14
CA GLU A 604 -4.06 8.98 -38.15
C GLU A 604 -2.72 9.61 -37.73
N ASN A 605 -2.48 9.76 -36.42
CA ASN A 605 -1.28 10.39 -35.87
C ASN A 605 -0.14 9.39 -35.58
N TRP A 606 -0.17 8.18 -36.13
CA TRP A 606 0.84 7.12 -35.88
C TRP A 606 2.29 7.57 -36.19
N GLY A 607 2.46 8.50 -37.13
CA GLY A 607 3.75 9.09 -37.47
C GLY A 607 4.35 9.98 -36.37
N VAL A 608 3.55 10.42 -35.39
CA VAL A 608 3.99 11.23 -34.25
C VAL A 608 4.36 10.31 -33.09
N SER A 609 5.50 10.55 -32.42
CA SER A 609 5.87 9.75 -31.25
C SER A 609 4.94 10.03 -30.07
N ASP A 610 4.36 8.98 -29.48
CA ASP A 610 3.62 9.06 -28.24
C ASP A 610 4.09 8.00 -27.24
N LYS A 611 4.91 8.42 -26.26
CA LYS A 611 5.44 7.55 -25.20
C LYS A 611 4.34 6.91 -24.35
N PHE A 612 3.17 7.54 -24.26
CA PHE A 612 2.08 7.11 -23.39
C PHE A 612 0.95 6.43 -24.17
N HIS A 613 1.21 6.03 -25.43
CA HIS A 613 0.27 5.22 -26.19
C HIS A 613 -0.05 3.92 -25.43
N GLU A 614 -1.34 3.61 -25.29
CA GLU A 614 -1.87 2.47 -24.51
C GLU A 614 -1.34 2.36 -23.08
N TRP A 615 -0.99 3.49 -22.46
CA TRP A 615 -0.61 3.49 -21.06
C TRP A 615 -1.71 2.85 -20.19
N PRO A 616 -1.38 2.11 -19.11
CA PRO A 616 -2.39 1.34 -18.36
C PRO A 616 -3.49 2.16 -17.69
N TRP A 617 -3.36 3.49 -17.70
CA TRP A 617 -4.40 4.45 -17.33
C TRP A 617 -4.29 5.71 -18.22
N PRO A 618 -5.35 6.52 -18.33
CA PRO A 618 -5.29 7.77 -19.07
C PRO A 618 -4.23 8.71 -18.50
N VAL A 619 -3.26 9.12 -19.34
CA VAL A 619 -2.21 10.07 -18.98
C VAL A 619 -2.58 11.44 -19.53
N LYS A 620 -2.66 12.44 -18.65
CA LYS A 620 -2.79 13.84 -19.07
C LYS A 620 -1.48 14.28 -19.72
N THR A 621 -1.52 14.56 -21.02
CA THR A 621 -0.41 15.19 -21.74
C THR A 621 -0.67 16.69 -21.77
N ASP A 622 0.38 17.52 -21.78
CA ASP A 622 0.26 18.98 -21.89
C ASP A 622 -0.24 19.42 -23.30
N LYS A 623 -0.95 18.56 -24.03
CA LYS A 623 -1.56 18.87 -25.33
C LYS A 623 -2.88 19.65 -25.12
N SER A 624 -2.80 20.94 -25.44
CA SER A 624 -3.86 21.91 -25.79
C SER A 624 -4.98 22.19 -24.77
N THR A 625 -4.83 23.28 -24.01
CA THR A 625 -5.86 24.34 -24.07
C THR A 625 -5.98 24.89 -25.49
#